data_AF-A0A2G4H564-F1
#
_entry.id   AF-A0A2G4H564-F1
#
_cell.length_a   1.000
_cell.length_b   1.000
_cell.length_c   1.000
_cell.angle_alpha   90.00
_cell.angle_beta   90.00
_cell.angle_gamma   90.00
#
_symmetry.space_group_name_H-M   'P 1'
#
loop_
_entity.id
_entity.type
_entity.pdbx_description
1 polymer ?
#
loop_
_entity_poly.entity_id
_entity_poly.type
_entity_poly.pdbx_seq_one_letter_code
_entity_poly.pdbx_strand_id
1 'polypeptide(L)'
;MGHPIGLDQPGDAVLNSHLLQVNSPTWGEPDNGAGDRLEAKFGAGVIVRRVEHRGELTLDIPVDRLLDVCRFLRDHEGYDLLSDVTAVDYLGYQGEVAGYWGGGSDGRDINHYSHSGKAAVPEAAGPKRFAVSTTLCKVMTVADGNHRRLRVRVWLDEDESISTLISVYPSADFHEREAYDMMGITFAGHPNLRRILMPDDWGGHPQRKDYPIGGEPVQFSDEV
;
A
#
# COMPACT_ATOMS: atom_id res chain seq x y z
N MET A 1 -24.14 5.12 72.08
CA MET A 1 -23.01 5.57 71.25
C MET A 1 -22.65 4.44 70.30
N GLY A 2 -23.15 4.52 69.09
CA GLY A 2 -22.82 3.62 67.99
C GLY A 2 -23.12 4.40 66.72
N HIS A 3 -22.11 4.74 65.95
CA HIS A 3 -22.28 5.35 64.63
C HIS A 3 -22.62 4.23 63.63
N PRO A 4 -23.79 4.25 62.98
CA PRO A 4 -24.01 3.45 61.79
C PRO A 4 -23.32 4.12 60.60
N ILE A 5 -22.53 3.33 59.89
CA ILE A 5 -21.87 3.73 58.63
C ILE A 5 -22.99 3.89 57.59
N GLY A 6 -23.26 5.13 57.20
CA GLY A 6 -24.19 5.45 56.12
C GLY A 6 -23.61 5.03 54.77
N LEU A 7 -24.36 4.23 54.02
CA LEU A 7 -24.13 3.98 52.61
C LEU A 7 -24.38 5.29 51.86
N ASP A 8 -23.29 5.91 51.39
CA ASP A 8 -23.34 7.06 50.51
C ASP A 8 -23.83 6.61 49.12
N GLN A 9 -24.75 7.38 48.55
CA GLN A 9 -25.27 7.17 47.18
C GLN A 9 -24.11 7.35 46.18
N PRO A 10 -24.12 6.69 45.01
CA PRO A 10 -23.06 6.89 44.02
C PRO A 10 -23.18 8.30 43.44
N GLY A 11 -22.38 9.22 43.99
CA GLY A 11 -22.11 10.53 43.40
C GLY A 11 -21.32 10.36 42.10
N ASP A 12 -21.68 11.18 41.12
CA ASP A 12 -21.13 11.23 39.77
C ASP A 12 -19.59 11.21 39.76
N ALA A 13 -19.03 10.03 39.49
CA ALA A 13 -17.65 9.91 39.07
C ALA A 13 -17.55 10.48 37.66
N VAL A 14 -17.19 11.77 37.57
CA VAL A 14 -16.62 12.36 36.36
C VAL A 14 -15.33 11.58 36.08
N LEU A 15 -15.43 10.58 35.20
CA LEU A 15 -14.27 9.89 34.66
C LEU A 15 -13.45 10.93 33.91
N ASN A 16 -12.35 11.35 34.51
CA ASN A 16 -11.30 12.10 33.84
C ASN A 16 -10.95 11.37 32.54
N SER A 17 -11.28 11.98 31.41
CA SER A 17 -11.06 11.49 30.05
C SER A 17 -9.58 11.51 29.62
N HIS A 18 -8.66 11.39 30.58
CA HIS A 18 -7.21 11.56 30.36
C HIS A 18 -6.41 10.25 30.30
N LEU A 19 -7.06 9.08 30.26
CA LEU A 19 -6.36 7.78 30.33
C LEU A 19 -6.82 6.72 29.32
N LEU A 20 -7.33 7.12 28.14
CA LEU A 20 -7.55 6.20 27.00
C LEU A 20 -7.20 6.82 25.64
N GLN A 21 -6.13 7.61 25.56
CA GLN A 21 -5.33 7.63 24.33
C GLN A 21 -4.21 6.62 24.54
N VAL A 22 -4.48 5.36 24.18
CA VAL A 22 -3.39 4.47 23.78
C VAL A 22 -2.82 5.13 22.54
N ASN A 23 -1.78 5.96 22.72
CA ASN A 23 -0.88 6.33 21.65
C ASN A 23 -0.24 5.01 21.21
N SER A 24 -0.92 4.30 20.31
CA SER A 24 -0.28 3.32 19.46
C SER A 24 0.97 3.98 18.90
N PRO A 25 2.14 3.32 18.91
CA PRO A 25 3.32 3.87 18.25
C PRO A 25 2.87 4.19 16.82
N THR A 26 2.76 5.47 16.50
CA THR A 26 2.22 5.89 15.21
C THR A 26 3.17 5.37 14.17
N TRP A 27 2.66 4.52 13.28
CA TRP A 27 3.39 4.04 12.10
C TRP A 27 3.59 5.20 11.12
N GLY A 28 4.36 6.22 11.54
CA GLY A 28 4.55 7.49 10.84
C GLY A 28 3.27 8.33 10.68
N GLU A 29 3.44 9.64 10.52
CA GLU A 29 2.38 10.52 10.06
C GLU A 29 2.45 10.66 8.53
N PRO A 30 1.31 10.76 7.82
CA PRO A 30 1.32 11.04 6.38
C PRO A 30 2.07 12.33 6.08
N ASP A 31 2.88 12.35 5.03
CA ASP A 31 3.45 13.61 4.52
C ASP A 31 2.47 14.35 3.60
N ASN A 32 1.42 14.92 4.17
CA ASN A 32 0.44 15.69 3.41
C ASN A 32 1.03 16.96 2.74
N GLY A 33 2.28 17.33 3.02
CA GLY A 33 2.95 18.43 2.32
C GLY A 33 3.83 17.96 1.15
N ALA A 34 4.12 16.67 1.01
CA ALA A 34 5.07 16.17 0.00
C ALA A 34 4.58 16.45 -1.42
N GLY A 35 3.27 16.34 -1.65
CA GLY A 35 2.66 16.64 -2.94
C GLY A 35 2.95 18.07 -3.38
N ASP A 36 2.69 19.04 -2.50
CA ASP A 36 2.86 20.46 -2.79
C ASP A 36 4.34 20.81 -3.09
N ARG A 37 5.28 20.18 -2.37
CA ARG A 37 6.73 20.37 -2.61
C ARG A 37 7.19 19.75 -3.92
N LEU A 38 6.62 18.61 -4.32
CA LEU A 38 6.86 18.02 -5.63
C LEU A 38 6.34 18.89 -6.77
N GLU A 39 5.13 19.43 -6.65
CA GLU A 39 4.56 20.35 -7.64
C GLU A 39 5.37 21.65 -7.74
N ALA A 40 5.84 22.19 -6.60
CA ALA A 40 6.73 23.35 -6.61
C ALA A 40 8.06 23.08 -7.35
N LYS A 41 8.58 21.85 -7.29
CA LYS A 41 9.85 21.46 -7.92
C LYS A 41 9.70 21.15 -9.41
N PHE A 42 8.70 20.34 -9.77
CA PHE A 42 8.56 19.77 -11.11
C PHE A 42 7.48 20.45 -11.96
N GLY A 43 6.74 21.39 -11.37
CA GLY A 43 5.63 22.08 -12.01
C GLY A 43 4.30 21.36 -11.87
N ALA A 44 3.24 22.06 -12.23
CA ALA A 44 1.90 21.49 -12.29
C ALA A 44 1.86 20.32 -13.28
N GLY A 45 1.23 19.21 -12.89
CA GLY A 45 1.09 18.00 -13.72
C GLY A 45 2.07 16.87 -13.40
N VAL A 46 3.02 17.06 -12.47
CA VAL A 46 3.84 15.95 -11.95
C VAL A 46 3.00 14.96 -11.13
N ILE A 47 1.94 15.44 -10.48
CA ILE A 47 0.95 14.62 -9.78
C ILE A 47 -0.32 14.57 -10.62
N VAL A 48 -0.67 13.37 -11.09
CA VAL A 48 -1.89 13.09 -11.85
C VAL A 48 -3.07 12.88 -10.91
N ARG A 49 -2.83 12.18 -9.79
CA ARG A 49 -3.85 11.94 -8.76
C ARG A 49 -3.21 11.92 -7.38
N ARG A 50 -3.88 12.55 -6.43
CA ARG A 50 -3.52 12.54 -5.01
C ARG A 50 -4.60 11.79 -4.23
N VAL A 51 -4.21 10.76 -3.49
CA VAL A 51 -5.13 9.99 -2.65
C VAL A 51 -4.59 9.97 -1.23
N GLU A 52 -5.39 10.46 -0.28
CA GLU A 52 -5.10 10.35 1.14
C GLU A 52 -6.13 9.44 1.80
N HIS A 53 -5.66 8.38 2.46
CA HIS A 53 -6.55 7.47 3.16
C HIS A 53 -5.86 6.88 4.40
N ARG A 54 -6.49 7.02 5.58
CA ARG A 54 -6.02 6.43 6.85
C ARG A 54 -4.54 6.76 7.18
N GLY A 55 -4.12 7.99 6.90
CA GLY A 55 -2.74 8.39 7.18
C GLY A 55 -1.72 7.89 6.16
N GLU A 56 -2.15 7.42 4.99
CA GLU A 56 -1.27 7.15 3.86
C GLU A 56 -1.54 8.12 2.71
N LEU A 57 -0.49 8.82 2.27
CA LEU A 57 -0.51 9.61 1.05
C LEU A 57 0.00 8.77 -0.12
N THR A 58 -0.81 8.67 -1.18
CA THR A 58 -0.42 8.09 -2.47
C THR A 58 -0.46 9.16 -3.55
N LEU A 59 0.64 9.30 -4.29
CA LEU A 59 0.78 10.21 -5.41
C LEU A 59 0.92 9.40 -6.70
N ASP A 60 -0.07 9.51 -7.58
CA ASP A 60 0.02 8.95 -8.93
C ASP A 60 0.78 9.94 -9.79
N ILE A 61 1.87 9.51 -10.42
CA ILE A 61 2.73 10.34 -11.26
C ILE A 61 2.88 9.71 -12.67
N PRO A 62 3.27 10.49 -13.68
CA PRO A 62 3.61 9.94 -14.99
C PRO A 62 4.79 8.97 -14.92
N VAL A 63 4.76 7.94 -15.78
CA VAL A 63 5.73 6.83 -15.77
C VAL A 63 7.18 7.30 -16.01
N ASP A 64 7.36 8.32 -16.85
CA ASP A 64 8.63 8.93 -17.21
C ASP A 64 9.22 9.81 -16.10
N ARG A 65 8.45 10.11 -15.05
CA ARG A 65 8.88 10.96 -13.93
C ARG A 65 9.36 10.19 -12.71
N LEU A 66 9.18 8.86 -12.67
CA LEU A 66 9.45 8.05 -11.48
C LEU A 66 10.86 8.25 -10.92
N LEU A 67 11.88 8.13 -11.78
CA LEU A 67 13.27 8.22 -11.36
C LEU A 67 13.62 9.60 -10.77
N ASP A 68 13.21 10.67 -11.45
CA ASP A 68 13.51 12.04 -11.02
C ASP A 68 12.78 12.41 -9.73
N VAL A 69 11.51 12.00 -9.60
CA VAL A 69 10.71 12.21 -8.39
C VAL A 69 11.32 11.45 -7.21
N CYS A 70 11.62 10.17 -7.36
CA CYS A 70 12.24 9.37 -6.30
C CYS A 70 13.63 9.89 -5.91
N ARG A 71 14.44 10.34 -6.88
CA ARG A 71 15.73 10.97 -6.59
C ARG A 71 15.56 12.25 -5.79
N PHE A 72 14.61 13.11 -6.16
CA PHE A 72 14.33 14.34 -5.41
C PHE A 72 13.84 14.04 -3.98
N LEU A 73 12.93 13.07 -3.83
CA LEU A 73 12.41 12.65 -2.53
C LEU A 73 13.52 12.14 -1.61
N ARG A 74 14.48 11.38 -2.14
CA ARG A 74 15.66 10.97 -1.38
C ARG A 74 16.55 12.17 -1.05
N ASP A 75 17.03 12.88 -2.06
CA ASP A 75 18.13 13.85 -1.94
C ASP A 75 17.73 15.15 -1.23
N HIS A 76 16.45 15.55 -1.30
CA HIS A 76 15.98 16.82 -0.77
C HIS A 76 14.92 16.70 0.32
N GLU A 77 14.15 15.61 0.33
CA GLU A 77 13.04 15.44 1.29
C GLU A 77 13.38 14.45 2.41
N GLY A 78 14.46 13.66 2.27
CA GLY A 78 14.97 12.72 3.27
C GLY A 78 14.21 11.38 3.29
N TYR A 79 13.64 10.97 2.16
CA TYR A 79 13.06 9.64 2.02
C TYR A 79 14.15 8.62 1.71
N ASP A 80 14.94 8.27 2.72
CA ASP A 80 16.16 7.46 2.55
C ASP A 80 15.91 5.95 2.54
N LEU A 81 14.72 5.50 2.93
CA LEU A 81 14.35 4.08 2.93
C LEU A 81 13.28 3.78 1.87
N LEU A 82 13.65 2.97 0.88
CA LEU A 82 12.68 2.26 0.04
C LEU A 82 12.20 1.03 0.80
N SER A 83 10.91 0.99 1.12
CA SER A 83 10.27 -0.10 1.86
C SER A 83 9.87 -1.24 0.92
N ASP A 84 9.23 -0.91 -0.21
CA ASP A 84 8.72 -1.88 -1.16
C ASP A 84 8.54 -1.27 -2.56
N VAL A 85 8.64 -2.12 -3.58
CA VAL A 85 8.10 -1.88 -4.94
C VAL A 85 7.17 -3.05 -5.25
N THR A 86 5.90 -2.78 -5.55
CA THR A 86 4.91 -3.83 -5.81
C THR A 86 4.01 -3.45 -6.97
N ALA A 87 3.73 -4.42 -7.84
CA ALA A 87 2.84 -4.26 -8.98
C ALA A 87 1.48 -4.90 -8.72
N VAL A 88 0.42 -4.31 -9.27
CA VAL A 88 -0.96 -4.81 -9.19
C VAL A 88 -1.56 -4.83 -10.59
N ASP A 89 -2.17 -5.95 -10.98
CA ASP A 89 -2.89 -6.14 -12.24
C ASP A 89 -4.39 -5.83 -12.01
N TYR A 90 -4.87 -4.78 -12.67
CA TYR A 90 -6.25 -4.31 -12.64
C TYR A 90 -7.09 -4.89 -13.79
N LEU A 91 -6.58 -5.87 -14.56
CA LEU A 91 -7.37 -6.54 -15.60
C LEU A 91 -8.70 -7.06 -15.03
N GLY A 92 -9.81 -6.60 -15.62
CA GLY A 92 -11.16 -6.99 -15.21
C GLY A 92 -11.63 -6.40 -13.88
N TYR A 93 -10.92 -5.44 -13.28
CA TYR A 93 -11.34 -4.81 -12.04
C TYR A 93 -12.56 -3.91 -12.24
N GLN A 94 -13.70 -4.32 -11.71
CA GLN A 94 -14.98 -3.59 -11.85
C GLN A 94 -15.34 -2.77 -10.61
N GLY A 95 -14.38 -2.53 -9.70
CA GLY A 95 -14.70 -1.93 -8.41
C GLY A 95 -15.55 -2.86 -7.56
N GLU A 96 -15.24 -4.16 -7.61
CA GLU A 96 -15.71 -5.15 -6.65
C GLU A 96 -14.47 -5.72 -5.95
N VAL A 97 -14.52 -5.88 -4.63
CA VAL A 97 -13.45 -6.58 -3.91
C VAL A 97 -13.88 -8.04 -3.81
N ALA A 98 -12.96 -8.98 -4.04
CA ALA A 98 -13.22 -10.38 -3.71
C ALA A 98 -13.68 -10.45 -2.24
N GLY A 99 -14.98 -10.70 -2.07
CA GLY A 99 -15.63 -10.77 -0.78
C GLY A 99 -14.97 -11.87 0.03
N TYR A 100 -14.50 -11.52 1.23
CA TYR A 100 -14.33 -12.50 2.28
C TYR A 100 -15.63 -13.28 2.41
N TRP A 101 -15.52 -14.59 2.54
CA TRP A 101 -16.62 -15.54 2.70
C TRP A 101 -17.74 -14.93 3.57
N GLY A 102 -18.91 -14.65 2.97
CA GLY A 102 -20.12 -14.24 3.70
C GLY A 102 -20.58 -12.77 3.59
N GLY A 103 -19.86 -11.86 2.94
CA GLY A 103 -20.31 -10.47 2.76
C GLY A 103 -20.47 -10.06 1.30
N GLY A 104 -21.70 -9.82 0.86
CA GLY A 104 -21.99 -9.26 -0.48
C GLY A 104 -21.46 -7.83 -0.68
N SER A 105 -21.78 -7.23 -1.83
CA SER A 105 -21.40 -5.88 -2.26
C SER A 105 -21.84 -4.73 -1.34
N ASP A 106 -22.70 -5.01 -0.36
CA ASP A 106 -23.55 -4.02 0.30
C ASP A 106 -22.93 -3.36 1.55
N GLY A 107 -21.70 -3.73 1.93
CA GLY A 107 -21.04 -3.17 3.11
C GLY A 107 -21.65 -3.65 4.45
N ARG A 108 -21.14 -3.13 5.58
CA ARG A 108 -21.23 -3.75 6.93
C ARG A 108 -22.63 -3.79 7.58
N ASP A 109 -22.90 -4.88 8.30
CA ASP A 109 -23.63 -4.88 9.57
C ASP A 109 -22.62 -5.07 10.73
N ILE A 110 -22.56 -4.12 11.65
CA ILE A 110 -21.58 -4.09 12.75
C ILE A 110 -21.85 -5.15 13.82
N ASN A 111 -23.03 -5.79 13.78
CA ASN A 111 -23.47 -6.72 14.82
C ASN A 111 -23.17 -8.20 14.51
N HIS A 112 -22.58 -8.52 13.36
CA HIS A 112 -22.34 -9.90 12.96
C HIS A 112 -20.87 -10.32 13.11
N TYR A 113 -20.61 -11.27 14.01
CA TYR A 113 -19.29 -11.83 14.31
C TYR A 113 -18.72 -12.50 13.05
N SER A 114 -17.48 -12.14 12.65
CA SER A 114 -16.67 -12.65 11.50
C SER A 114 -16.56 -11.81 10.21
N HIS A 115 -17.17 -10.62 10.11
CA HIS A 115 -16.98 -9.77 8.92
C HIS A 115 -15.62 -9.04 8.91
N SER A 116 -14.58 -9.71 8.42
CA SER A 116 -13.35 -9.04 7.97
C SER A 116 -13.59 -8.50 6.56
N GLY A 117 -13.86 -7.20 6.40
CA GLY A 117 -14.11 -6.60 5.09
C GLY A 117 -13.87 -5.08 5.09
N LYS A 118 -13.50 -4.53 3.91
CA LYS A 118 -13.29 -3.08 3.71
C LYS A 118 -14.60 -2.31 3.93
N ALA A 119 -14.50 -1.10 4.49
CA ALA A 119 -15.64 -0.22 4.76
C ALA A 119 -16.17 0.50 3.50
N ALA A 120 -15.39 0.50 2.42
CA ALA A 120 -15.77 1.03 1.12
C ALA A 120 -15.03 0.24 0.04
N VAL A 121 -15.69 0.01 -1.09
CA VAL A 121 -15.06 -0.54 -2.28
C VAL A 121 -14.23 0.56 -2.93
N PRO A 122 -12.96 0.31 -3.32
CA PRO A 122 -12.20 1.30 -4.07
C PRO A 122 -12.95 1.73 -5.33
N GLU A 123 -12.84 3.01 -5.70
CA GLU A 123 -13.31 3.50 -6.99
C GLU A 123 -12.68 2.71 -8.16
N ALA A 124 -13.31 2.85 -9.33
CA ALA A 124 -13.03 2.12 -10.56
C ALA A 124 -11.54 1.92 -10.88
N ALA A 125 -11.25 0.91 -11.71
CA ALA A 125 -9.91 0.61 -12.20
C ALA A 125 -9.16 1.88 -12.63
N GLY A 126 -7.87 1.95 -12.30
CA GLY A 126 -7.06 3.09 -12.71
C GLY A 126 -6.88 3.14 -14.23
N PRO A 127 -6.16 4.16 -14.72
CA PRO A 127 -6.13 4.51 -16.14
C PRO A 127 -5.49 3.46 -17.06
N LYS A 128 -4.77 2.47 -16.50
CA LYS A 128 -4.04 1.43 -17.26
C LYS A 128 -4.11 0.09 -16.55
N ARG A 129 -3.66 -0.98 -17.21
CA ARG A 129 -3.72 -2.34 -16.67
C ARG A 129 -2.91 -2.51 -15.38
N PHE A 130 -1.66 -2.06 -15.35
CA PHE A 130 -0.79 -2.26 -14.21
C PHE A 130 -0.61 -0.99 -13.40
N ALA A 131 -0.57 -1.14 -12.07
CA ALA A 131 -0.11 -0.11 -11.17
C ALA A 131 1.11 -0.59 -10.40
N VAL A 132 2.22 0.15 -10.49
CA VAL A 132 3.42 -0.10 -9.68
C VAL A 132 3.47 0.94 -8.57
N SER A 133 3.44 0.48 -7.33
CA SER A 133 3.56 1.32 -6.14
C SER A 133 4.95 1.17 -5.52
N THR A 134 5.61 2.28 -5.29
CA THR A 134 6.86 2.38 -4.54
C THR A 134 6.56 3.06 -3.21
N THR A 135 6.78 2.34 -2.10
CA THR A 135 6.69 2.92 -0.76
C THR A 135 8.03 3.47 -0.33
N LEU A 136 8.04 4.74 0.07
CA LEU A 136 9.20 5.43 0.61
C LEU A 136 8.95 5.88 2.05
N CYS A 137 9.98 5.75 2.88
CA CYS A 137 9.97 6.11 4.28
C CYS A 137 11.11 7.09 4.58
N LYS A 138 10.77 8.14 5.32
CA LYS A 138 11.73 9.03 5.97
C LYS A 138 12.01 8.47 7.37
N VAL A 139 13.20 7.89 7.53
CA VAL A 139 13.64 7.27 8.78
C VAL A 139 14.46 8.29 9.56
N MET A 140 13.81 9.00 10.49
CA MET A 140 14.51 9.89 11.41
C MET A 140 14.88 9.16 12.71
N THR A 141 15.78 9.76 13.50
CA THR A 141 16.09 9.25 14.83
C THR A 141 14.88 9.39 15.74
N VAL A 142 14.78 8.51 16.76
CA VAL A 142 13.69 8.53 17.76
C VAL A 142 13.52 9.90 18.42
N ALA A 143 14.57 10.72 18.44
CA ALA A 143 14.55 12.08 18.99
C ALA A 143 13.74 13.09 18.17
N ASP A 144 13.57 12.88 16.86
CA ASP A 144 12.95 13.84 15.95
C ASP A 144 11.43 13.65 15.79
N GLY A 145 10.88 12.54 16.31
CA GLY A 145 9.44 12.31 16.48
C GLY A 145 8.58 12.16 15.20
N ASN A 146 9.12 12.42 14.00
CA ASN A 146 8.34 12.49 12.76
C ASN A 146 8.82 11.50 11.69
N HIS A 147 8.52 10.21 11.88
CA HIS A 147 8.60 9.24 10.78
C HIS A 147 7.52 9.58 9.75
N ARG A 148 7.87 9.63 8.45
CA ARG A 148 6.90 9.93 7.39
C ARG A 148 6.95 8.87 6.30
N ARG A 149 5.78 8.50 5.79
CA ARG A 149 5.63 7.54 4.69
C ARG A 149 4.94 8.20 3.51
N LEU A 150 5.37 7.84 2.31
CA LEU A 150 4.79 8.27 1.05
C LEU A 150 4.74 7.09 0.10
N ARG A 151 3.64 6.93 -0.63
CA ARG A 151 3.54 5.99 -1.75
C ARG A 151 3.56 6.78 -3.05
N VAL A 152 4.53 6.47 -3.91
CA VAL A 152 4.55 6.94 -5.30
C VAL A 152 4.02 5.82 -6.16
N ARG A 153 3.04 6.10 -7.03
CA ARG A 153 2.42 5.08 -7.89
C ARG A 153 2.48 5.53 -9.34
N VAL A 154 2.83 4.60 -10.22
CA VAL A 154 2.80 4.79 -11.67
C VAL A 154 1.86 3.79 -12.29
N TRP A 155 1.17 4.21 -13.34
CA TRP A 155 0.29 3.38 -14.14
C TRP A 155 0.94 3.10 -15.48
N LEU A 156 0.90 1.85 -15.92
CA LEU A 156 1.47 1.41 -17.19
C LEU A 156 0.70 0.25 -17.81
N ASP A 157 0.82 0.12 -19.13
CA ASP A 157 0.36 -1.04 -19.89
C ASP A 157 1.52 -2.02 -20.17
N GLU A 158 1.22 -3.14 -20.80
CA GLU A 158 2.15 -4.27 -20.95
C GLU A 158 3.37 -3.97 -21.84
N ASP A 159 3.22 -3.09 -22.81
CA ASP A 159 4.25 -2.67 -23.76
C ASP A 159 5.12 -1.51 -23.26
N GLU A 160 4.83 -1.01 -22.06
CA GLU A 160 5.57 0.09 -21.44
C GLU A 160 6.62 -0.41 -20.44
N SER A 161 7.69 0.37 -20.28
CA SER A 161 8.73 0.12 -19.30
C SER A 161 8.88 1.30 -18.35
N ILE A 162 9.25 1.02 -17.10
CA ILE A 162 9.52 2.06 -16.10
C ILE A 162 11.01 2.14 -15.79
N SER A 163 11.52 3.30 -15.39
CA SER A 163 12.93 3.43 -15.03
C SER A 163 13.25 2.67 -13.74
N THR A 164 14.35 1.92 -13.71
CA THR A 164 14.85 1.31 -12.47
C THR A 164 15.17 2.37 -11.42
N LEU A 165 14.85 2.07 -10.17
CA LEU A 165 15.20 2.85 -9.00
C LEU A 165 16.52 2.41 -8.36
N ILE A 166 17.22 1.38 -8.87
CA ILE A 166 18.47 0.87 -8.27
C ILE A 166 19.53 1.96 -8.10
N SER A 167 19.63 2.90 -9.05
CA SER A 167 20.56 4.02 -8.97
C SER A 167 20.22 5.04 -7.85
N VAL A 168 18.98 5.02 -7.37
CA VAL A 168 18.50 5.84 -6.25
C VAL A 168 18.50 5.04 -4.94
N TYR A 169 17.95 3.83 -4.99
CA TYR A 169 17.79 2.91 -3.88
C TYR A 169 18.33 1.54 -4.29
N PRO A 170 19.54 1.15 -3.87
CA PRO A 170 20.10 -0.16 -4.19
C PRO A 170 19.23 -1.34 -3.71
N SER A 171 18.38 -1.14 -2.69
CA SER A 171 17.41 -2.14 -2.22
C SER A 171 16.28 -2.44 -3.23
N ALA A 172 16.15 -1.67 -4.31
CA ALA A 172 15.15 -1.90 -5.34
C ALA A 172 15.39 -3.18 -6.15
N ASP A 173 16.62 -3.69 -6.25
CA ASP A 173 17.00 -4.84 -7.11
C ASP A 173 16.05 -6.04 -6.96
N PHE A 174 15.90 -6.54 -5.73
CA PHE A 174 15.03 -7.70 -5.52
C PHE A 174 13.55 -7.43 -5.76
N HIS A 175 13.06 -6.24 -5.42
CA HIS A 175 11.66 -5.88 -5.63
C HIS A 175 11.32 -5.72 -7.12
N GLU A 176 12.21 -5.11 -7.90
CA GLU A 176 12.04 -4.93 -9.34
C GLU A 176 12.10 -6.28 -10.07
N ARG A 177 13.00 -7.18 -9.65
CA ARG A 177 13.05 -8.56 -10.17
C ARG A 177 11.81 -9.38 -9.81
N GLU A 178 11.28 -9.23 -8.61
CA GLU A 178 10.03 -9.89 -8.21
C GLU A 178 8.85 -9.38 -9.05
N ALA A 179 8.71 -8.07 -9.23
CA ALA A 179 7.69 -7.48 -10.07
C ALA A 179 7.82 -7.90 -11.54
N TYR A 180 9.05 -8.05 -12.05
CA TYR A 180 9.29 -8.63 -13.37
C TYR A 180 8.86 -10.11 -13.43
N ASP A 181 9.27 -10.93 -12.47
CA ASP A 181 9.00 -12.38 -12.49
C ASP A 181 7.50 -12.68 -12.36
N MET A 182 6.84 -12.04 -11.39
CA MET A 182 5.46 -12.34 -11.03
C MET A 182 4.42 -11.60 -11.88
N MET A 183 4.75 -10.40 -12.36
CA MET A 183 3.81 -9.49 -13.05
C MET A 183 4.27 -9.08 -14.46
N GLY A 184 5.52 -9.36 -14.84
CA GLY A 184 6.06 -9.02 -16.17
C GLY A 184 6.32 -7.53 -16.37
N ILE A 185 6.56 -6.78 -15.29
CA ILE A 185 6.90 -5.36 -15.37
C ILE A 185 8.35 -5.21 -15.83
N THR A 186 8.58 -4.43 -16.89
CA THR A 186 9.93 -4.19 -17.42
C THR A 186 10.55 -2.94 -16.80
N PHE A 187 11.76 -3.09 -16.25
CA PHE A 187 12.53 -2.00 -15.63
C PHE A 187 13.73 -1.61 -16.51
N ALA A 188 13.65 -0.46 -17.17
CA ALA A 188 14.72 0.06 -18.01
C ALA A 188 15.94 0.46 -17.16
N GLY A 189 17.13 -0.02 -17.56
CA GLY A 189 18.40 0.26 -16.88
C GLY A 189 18.76 -0.71 -15.74
N HIS A 190 17.91 -1.68 -15.43
CA HIS A 190 18.19 -2.67 -14.39
C HIS A 190 19.35 -3.60 -14.81
N PRO A 191 20.41 -3.76 -13.99
CA PRO A 191 21.64 -4.47 -14.40
C PRO A 191 21.45 -5.98 -14.56
N ASN A 192 20.50 -6.57 -13.83
CA ASN A 192 20.25 -8.02 -13.83
C ASN A 192 18.75 -8.35 -13.78
N LEU A 193 17.97 -7.86 -14.76
CA LEU A 193 16.52 -8.10 -14.79
C LEU A 193 16.23 -9.52 -15.28
N ARG A 194 16.17 -10.46 -14.34
CA ARG A 194 15.86 -11.87 -14.56
C ARG A 194 14.96 -12.39 -13.44
N ARG A 195 14.32 -13.53 -13.70
CA ARG A 195 13.49 -14.26 -12.72
C ARG A 195 14.22 -14.46 -11.39
N ILE A 196 13.46 -14.57 -10.31
CA ILE A 196 14.01 -14.73 -8.96
C ILE A 196 13.24 -15.74 -8.12
N LEU A 197 11.92 -15.84 -8.29
CA LEU A 197 11.07 -16.78 -7.58
C LEU A 197 10.76 -18.01 -8.43
N MET A 198 10.47 -17.80 -9.72
CA MET A 198 10.12 -18.88 -10.63
C MET A 198 11.36 -19.51 -11.27
N PRO A 199 11.31 -20.80 -11.64
CA PRO A 199 12.35 -21.44 -12.44
C PRO A 199 12.65 -20.66 -13.73
N ASP A 200 13.90 -20.72 -14.21
CA ASP A 200 14.36 -19.98 -15.39
C ASP A 200 13.58 -20.35 -16.67
N ASP A 201 13.07 -21.58 -16.74
CA ASP A 201 12.28 -22.12 -17.85
C ASP A 201 10.77 -21.90 -17.69
N TRP A 202 10.34 -21.23 -16.62
CA TRP A 202 8.92 -20.97 -16.39
C TRP A 202 8.31 -20.06 -17.48
N GLY A 203 7.12 -20.41 -17.94
CA GLY A 203 6.35 -19.62 -18.92
C GLY A 203 5.38 -18.66 -18.25
N GLY A 204 5.40 -17.38 -18.64
CA GLY A 204 4.44 -16.38 -18.16
C GLY A 204 4.72 -15.81 -16.76
N HIS A 205 3.71 -15.16 -16.20
CA HIS A 205 3.79 -14.32 -14.99
C HIS A 205 2.64 -14.68 -14.01
N PRO A 206 2.91 -15.47 -12.95
CA PRO A 206 1.85 -16.15 -12.19
C PRO A 206 0.85 -15.27 -11.44
N GLN A 207 1.19 -14.02 -11.12
CA GLN A 207 0.27 -13.13 -10.37
C GLN A 207 -0.65 -12.30 -11.28
N ARG A 208 -0.54 -12.43 -12.60
CA ARG A 208 -1.46 -11.78 -13.54
C ARG A 208 -2.83 -12.44 -13.52
N LYS A 209 -3.89 -11.66 -13.81
CA LYS A 209 -5.28 -12.14 -13.76
C LYS A 209 -5.68 -13.04 -14.93
N ASP A 210 -4.95 -12.96 -16.04
CA ASP A 210 -5.07 -13.84 -17.21
C ASP A 210 -4.22 -15.10 -17.09
N TYR A 211 -3.39 -15.23 -16.04
CA TYR A 211 -2.63 -16.45 -15.78
C TYR A 211 -3.57 -17.54 -15.26
N PRO A 212 -3.57 -18.76 -15.84
CA PRO A 212 -4.46 -19.83 -15.41
C PRO A 212 -4.16 -20.23 -13.97
N ILE A 213 -5.16 -20.14 -13.10
CA ILE A 213 -5.08 -20.67 -11.74
C ILE A 213 -5.04 -22.19 -11.86
N GLY A 214 -3.89 -22.78 -11.52
CA GLY A 214 -3.76 -24.23 -11.41
C GLY A 214 -4.56 -24.76 -10.22
N GLY A 215 -4.81 -26.06 -10.23
CA GLY A 215 -5.43 -26.76 -9.10
C GLY A 215 -5.52 -28.25 -9.39
N GLU A 216 -5.28 -29.06 -8.37
CA GLU A 216 -5.57 -30.49 -8.43
C GLU A 216 -7.00 -30.73 -7.96
N PRO A 217 -7.78 -31.57 -8.65
CA PRO A 217 -9.12 -31.93 -8.18
C PRO A 217 -9.01 -32.62 -6.82
N VAL A 218 -9.94 -32.30 -5.91
CA VAL A 218 -10.02 -32.97 -4.61
C VAL A 218 -10.37 -34.45 -4.84
N GLN A 219 -9.49 -35.34 -4.39
CA GLN A 219 -9.57 -36.78 -4.63
C GLN A 219 -10.51 -37.53 -3.67
N PHE A 220 -11.04 -36.84 -2.65
CA PHE A 220 -11.86 -37.46 -1.61
C PHE A 220 -13.32 -37.00 -1.72
N SER A 221 -14.25 -37.93 -1.59
CA SER A 221 -15.70 -37.68 -1.49
C SER A 221 -16.13 -37.60 -0.03
N ASP A 222 -17.00 -36.65 0.30
CA ASP A 222 -17.63 -36.49 1.62
C ASP A 222 -18.73 -37.54 1.89
N GLU A 223 -18.48 -38.82 1.62
CA GLU A 223 -19.39 -39.90 2.04
C GLU A 223 -19.01 -40.36 3.46
N VAL A 224 -19.80 -39.90 4.44
CA VAL A 224 -19.86 -40.42 5.82
C VAL A 224 -21.15 -41.21 6.00
#